data_AF-A0A7V8WAJ2-F1
#
_entry.id   AF-A0A7V8WAJ2-F1
#
_cell.length_a   1.000
_cell.length_b   1.000
_cell.length_c   1.000
_cell.angle_alpha   90.00
_cell.angle_beta   90.00
_cell.angle_gamma   90.00
#
_symmetry.space_group_name_H-M   'P 1'
#
loop_
_entity.id
_entity.type
_entity.pdbx_description
1 polymer ?
#
loop_
_entity_poly.entity_id
_entity_poly.type
_entity_poly.pdbx_seq_one_letter_code
_entity_poly.pdbx_strand_id
1 'polypeptide(L)'
;EYRQRTDCLLGLEDVYSYKPEFVSTESQYEALEGGEADLLFGFGTDGALSTDQYYTYEDDKELFRSYRITLSMRDETAEEIGPEGIEIVESVQEPMTEEVMRELNARVDLDKEKPEDVATQYLQEEGFIE
;
A
#
# COMPACT_ATOMS: atom_id res chain seq x y z
N GLU A 1 -12.81 11.54 -9.09
CA GLU A 1 -12.60 11.62 -7.63
C GLU A 1 -11.43 12.52 -7.25
N TYR A 2 -10.22 12.27 -7.79
CA TYR A 2 -8.96 12.98 -7.48
C TYR A 2 -8.96 14.52 -7.59
N ARG A 3 -9.74 15.12 -8.51
CA ARG A 3 -9.74 16.58 -8.74
C ARG A 3 -10.37 17.41 -7.62
N GLN A 4 -11.16 16.78 -6.74
CA GLN A 4 -11.91 17.47 -5.67
C GLN A 4 -11.34 17.16 -4.27
N ARG A 5 -10.33 16.29 -4.20
CA ARG A 5 -9.73 15.80 -2.97
C ARG A 5 -8.57 16.70 -2.54
N THR A 6 -8.59 17.11 -1.28
CA THR A 6 -7.54 17.95 -0.65
C THR A 6 -6.25 17.18 -0.42
N ASP A 7 -6.30 15.85 -0.44
CA ASP A 7 -5.16 14.93 -0.38
C ASP A 7 -4.76 14.44 -1.79
N CYS A 8 -5.12 15.17 -2.85
CA CYS A 8 -4.77 14.86 -4.23
C CYS A 8 -4.40 16.16 -4.99
N LEU A 9 -5.17 16.56 -6.02
CA LEU A 9 -4.85 17.71 -6.87
C LEU A 9 -4.84 19.04 -6.09
N LEU A 10 -5.90 19.30 -5.31
CA LEU A 10 -6.02 20.55 -4.56
C LEU A 10 -4.89 20.66 -3.54
N GLY A 11 -4.53 19.54 -2.92
CA GLY A 11 -3.42 19.45 -2.00
C GLY A 11 -2.05 19.71 -2.62
N LEU A 12 -1.78 19.16 -3.81
CA LEU A 12 -0.54 19.45 -4.54
C LEU A 12 -0.42 20.94 -4.89
N GLU A 13 -1.52 21.58 -5.27
CA GLU A 13 -1.53 23.01 -5.53
C GLU A 13 -1.28 23.80 -4.24
N ASP A 14 -1.98 23.48 -3.16
CA ASP A 14 -1.93 24.24 -1.91
C ASP A 14 -0.60 24.05 -1.16
N VAL A 15 -0.08 22.82 -1.09
CA VAL A 15 1.10 22.44 -0.29
C VAL A 15 2.40 22.57 -1.08
N TYR A 16 2.37 22.16 -2.35
CA TYR A 16 3.55 22.14 -3.22
C TYR A 16 3.57 23.23 -4.29
N SER A 17 2.49 24.01 -4.45
CA SER A 17 2.36 24.98 -5.55
C SER A 17 2.52 24.31 -6.93
N TYR A 18 2.15 23.02 -7.00
CA TYR A 18 2.29 22.21 -8.20
C TYR A 18 0.91 21.92 -8.80
N LYS A 19 0.75 22.18 -10.10
CA LYS A 19 -0.52 22.04 -10.83
C LYS A 19 -0.35 21.11 -12.03
N PRO A 20 -0.43 19.78 -11.85
CA PRO A 20 -0.34 18.84 -12.95
C PRO A 20 -1.61 18.83 -13.81
N GLU A 21 -1.46 18.49 -15.09
CA GLU A 21 -2.59 18.12 -15.94
C GLU A 21 -2.94 16.64 -15.73
N PHE A 22 -4.23 16.31 -15.64
CA PHE A 22 -4.68 14.94 -15.43
C PHE A 22 -4.86 14.19 -16.74
N VAL A 23 -4.15 13.07 -16.85
CA VAL A 23 -4.35 12.06 -17.89
C VAL A 23 -5.31 11.00 -17.34
N SER A 24 -6.35 10.68 -18.11
CA SER A 24 -7.28 9.59 -17.77
C SER A 24 -6.74 8.32 -18.40
N THR A 25 -6.55 7.28 -17.60
CA THR A 25 -6.02 5.98 -18.05
C THR A 25 -6.76 4.84 -17.34
N GLU A 26 -6.77 3.67 -17.99
CA GLU A 26 -7.23 2.41 -17.39
C GLU A 26 -6.11 1.72 -16.58
N SER A 27 -4.84 2.05 -16.87
CA SER A 27 -3.66 1.55 -16.16
C SER A 27 -2.63 2.67 -15.96
N GLN A 28 -2.39 3.03 -14.70
CA GLN A 28 -1.50 4.16 -14.36
C GLN A 28 -0.03 3.87 -14.67
N TYR A 29 0.42 2.64 -14.45
CA TYR A 29 1.79 2.21 -14.73
C TYR A 29 2.04 2.11 -16.24
N GLU A 30 1.10 1.59 -17.03
CA GLU A 30 1.22 1.57 -18.50
C GLU A 30 1.26 2.99 -19.09
N ALA A 31 0.45 3.92 -18.55
CA ALA A 31 0.48 5.31 -18.97
C ALA A 31 1.82 6.01 -18.65
N LEU A 32 2.45 5.66 -17.52
CA LEU A 32 3.78 6.14 -17.17
C LEU A 32 4.85 5.58 -18.13
N GLU A 33 4.84 4.27 -18.39
CA GLU A 33 5.79 3.61 -19.29
C GLU A 33 5.63 4.04 -20.75
N GLY A 34 4.39 4.25 -21.19
CA GLY A 34 4.06 4.74 -22.53
C GLY A 34 4.38 6.21 -22.75
N GLY A 35 4.76 6.95 -21.70
CA GLY A 35 5.03 8.39 -21.75
C GLY A 35 3.76 9.24 -21.94
N GLU A 36 2.59 8.68 -21.67
CA GLU A 36 1.32 9.43 -21.65
C GLU A 36 1.23 10.31 -20.41
N ALA A 37 1.87 9.91 -19.31
CA ALA A 37 2.02 10.69 -18.08
C ALA A 37 3.48 10.66 -17.59
N ASP A 38 3.94 11.77 -17.01
CA ASP A 38 5.29 11.86 -16.41
C ASP A 38 5.32 11.42 -14.94
N LEU A 39 4.17 11.43 -14.28
CA LEU A 39 4.00 11.11 -12.85
C LEU A 39 2.70 10.31 -12.66
N LEU A 40 2.73 9.38 -11.71
CA LEU A 40 1.53 8.68 -11.24
C LEU A 40 1.27 8.99 -9.78
N PHE A 41 -0.01 9.05 -9.42
CA PHE A 41 -0.44 8.93 -8.03
C PHE A 41 -0.54 7.44 -7.70
N GLY A 42 0.40 6.92 -6.91
CA GLY A 42 0.46 5.53 -6.50
C GLY A 42 0.45 5.40 -4.98
N PHE A 43 0.34 4.17 -4.49
CA PHE A 43 0.42 3.89 -3.06
C PHE A 43 1.79 3.32 -2.71
N GLY A 44 2.30 3.66 -1.52
CA GLY A 44 3.60 3.19 -1.05
C GLY A 44 3.71 1.67 -1.01
N THR A 45 2.60 0.93 -0.95
CA THR A 45 2.60 -0.54 -0.93
C THR A 45 2.32 -1.19 -2.30
N ASP A 46 2.25 -0.43 -3.39
CA ASP A 46 1.96 -0.99 -4.73
C ASP A 46 3.00 -2.05 -5.14
N GLY A 47 2.53 -3.18 -5.66
CA GLY A 47 3.41 -4.28 -6.06
C GLY A 47 4.42 -3.91 -7.15
N ALA A 48 4.08 -2.97 -8.03
CA ALA A 48 4.97 -2.46 -9.07
C ALA A 48 6.26 -1.81 -8.51
N LEU A 49 6.20 -1.28 -7.28
CA LEU A 49 7.33 -0.68 -6.58
C LEU A 49 8.32 -1.72 -6.00
N SER A 50 8.03 -3.01 -6.14
CA SER A 50 9.01 -4.08 -5.88
C SER A 50 10.10 -4.16 -6.96
N THR A 51 9.90 -3.48 -8.10
CA THR A 51 10.87 -3.42 -9.21
C THR A 51 11.68 -2.13 -9.15
N ASP A 52 12.93 -2.18 -9.62
CA ASP A 52 13.80 -0.99 -9.73
C ASP A 52 13.41 -0.04 -10.89
N GLN A 53 12.25 -0.24 -11.53
CA GLN A 53 11.84 0.54 -12.69
C GLN A 53 11.27 1.91 -12.32
N TYR A 54 10.78 2.06 -11.09
CA TYR A 54 10.12 3.29 -10.65
C TYR A 54 10.85 3.91 -9.46
N TYR A 55 10.66 5.22 -9.33
CA TYR A 55 11.19 5.99 -8.22
C TYR A 55 10.04 6.68 -7.49
N THR A 56 10.00 6.53 -6.16
CA THR A 56 9.02 7.20 -5.30
C THR A 56 9.58 8.51 -4.74
N TYR A 57 8.76 9.55 -4.73
CA TYR A 57 9.10 10.80 -4.05
C TYR A 57 8.72 10.75 -2.58
N GLU A 58 9.57 11.29 -1.72
CA GLU A 58 9.24 11.54 -0.31
C GLU A 58 8.27 12.72 -0.21
N ASP A 59 7.22 12.56 0.60
CA ASP A 59 6.27 13.63 0.91
C ASP A 59 6.77 14.47 2.10
N ASP A 60 7.74 15.35 1.83
CA ASP A 60 8.45 16.14 2.84
C ASP A 60 7.58 17.21 3.54
N LYS A 61 6.40 17.50 3.00
CA LYS A 61 5.43 18.46 3.57
C LYS A 61 4.18 17.81 4.15
N GLU A 62 4.17 16.50 4.28
CA GLU A 62 3.07 15.74 4.90
C GLU A 62 1.70 16.05 4.26
N LEU A 63 1.65 16.17 2.93
CA LEU A 63 0.40 16.34 2.21
C LEU A 63 -0.54 15.15 2.45
N PHE A 64 0.01 13.94 2.40
CA PHE A 64 -0.71 12.71 2.66
C PHE A 64 -0.68 12.39 4.15
N ARG A 65 -1.82 11.97 4.69
CA ARG A 65 -1.85 11.43 6.05
C ARG A 65 -1.12 10.08 6.07
N SER A 66 -0.54 9.74 7.22
CA SER A 66 0.03 8.41 7.43
C SER A 66 -1.06 7.33 7.36
N TYR A 67 -0.98 6.43 6.39
CA TYR A 67 -1.83 5.24 6.27
C TYR A 67 -1.02 4.01 6.69
N ARG A 68 -0.98 3.74 8.01
CA ARG A 68 -0.35 2.53 8.53
C ARG A 68 -1.32 1.37 8.47
N ILE A 69 -0.80 0.20 8.13
CA ILE A 69 -1.54 -1.05 8.24
C ILE A 69 -1.63 -1.39 9.72
N THR A 70 -2.86 -1.47 10.21
CA THR A 70 -3.13 -1.76 11.61
C THR A 70 -4.28 -2.75 11.69
N LEU A 71 -4.03 -3.92 12.25
CA LEU A 71 -5.06 -4.87 12.62
C LEU A 71 -5.92 -4.25 13.73
N SER A 72 -7.22 -4.25 13.53
CA SER A 72 -8.20 -3.81 14.52
C SER A 72 -9.29 -4.85 14.66
N MET A 73 -9.74 -5.06 15.89
CA MET A 73 -10.79 -6.01 16.22
C MET A 73 -11.77 -5.37 17.19
N ARG A 74 -12.94 -5.98 17.35
CA ARG A 74 -13.93 -5.54 18.33
C ARG A 74 -13.46 -5.87 19.74
N ASP A 75 -13.86 -5.05 20.71
CA ASP A 75 -13.55 -5.28 22.12
C ASP A 75 -14.03 -6.66 22.58
N GLU A 76 -15.22 -7.09 22.15
CA GLU A 76 -15.74 -8.42 22.49
C GLU A 76 -14.85 -9.54 21.94
N THR A 77 -14.30 -9.39 20.74
CA THR A 77 -13.38 -10.36 20.15
C THR A 77 -12.03 -10.37 20.88
N ALA A 78 -11.52 -9.20 21.26
CA ALA A 78 -10.28 -9.09 22.04
C ALA A 78 -10.41 -9.77 23.42
N GLU A 79 -11.57 -9.63 24.06
CA GLU A 79 -11.89 -10.33 25.32
C GLU A 79 -11.97 -11.85 25.12
N GLU A 80 -12.58 -12.30 24.03
CA GLU A 80 -12.74 -13.74 23.71
C GLU A 80 -11.41 -14.45 23.43
N ILE A 81 -10.51 -13.83 22.66
CA ILE A 81 -9.20 -14.42 22.32
C ILE A 81 -8.19 -14.29 23.47
N GLY A 82 -8.43 -13.36 24.39
CA GLY A 82 -7.57 -13.08 25.54
C GLY A 82 -6.19 -12.52 25.20
N PRO A 83 -5.35 -12.24 26.21
CA PRO A 83 -4.03 -11.65 26.02
C PRO A 83 -3.12 -12.46 25.08
N GLU A 84 -3.14 -13.79 25.17
CA GLU A 84 -2.34 -14.67 24.31
C GLU A 84 -2.75 -14.54 22.82
N GLY A 85 -4.05 -14.43 22.54
CA GLY A 85 -4.54 -14.20 21.18
C GLY A 85 -4.16 -12.82 20.64
N ILE A 86 -4.15 -11.80 21.50
CA ILE A 86 -3.68 -10.46 21.13
C ILE A 86 -2.19 -10.50 20.77
N GLU A 87 -1.36 -11.15 21.59
CA GLU A 87 0.08 -11.30 21.32
C GLU A 87 0.35 -11.99 19.97
N ILE A 88 -0.44 -13.02 19.63
CA ILE A 88 -0.36 -13.67 18.31
C ILE A 88 -0.69 -12.69 17.19
N VAL A 89 -1.79 -11.94 17.30
CA VAL A 89 -2.18 -10.95 16.28
C VAL A 89 -1.12 -9.86 16.13
N GLU A 90 -0.55 -9.38 17.24
CA GLU A 90 0.56 -8.42 17.23
C GLU A 90 1.81 -8.98 16.56
N SER A 91 2.15 -10.25 16.80
CA SER A 91 3.30 -10.89 16.17
C SER A 91 3.17 -11.00 14.64
N VAL A 92 1.94 -11.14 14.12
CA VAL A 92 1.67 -11.12 12.67
C VAL A 92 1.73 -9.70 12.11
N GLN A 93 1.32 -8.70 12.89
CA GLN A 93 1.30 -7.29 12.49
C GLN A 93 2.69 -6.65 12.45
N GLU A 94 3.58 -6.99 13.38
CA GLU A 94 4.92 -6.40 13.51
C GLU A 94 5.77 -6.47 12.21
N PRO A 95 5.84 -7.60 11.48
CA PRO A 95 6.61 -7.70 10.25
C PRO A 95 5.94 -7.04 9.03
N MET A 96 4.71 -6.53 9.12
CA MET A 96 3.97 -5.87 8.02
C MET A 96 4.52 -4.48 7.69
N THR A 97 5.80 -4.43 7.29
CA THR A 97 6.48 -3.24 6.79
C THR A 97 6.01 -2.89 5.38
N GLU A 98 6.31 -1.68 4.93
CA GLU A 98 6.02 -1.26 3.55
C GLU A 98 6.70 -2.17 2.52
N GLU A 99 7.94 -2.60 2.77
CA GLU A 99 8.68 -3.52 1.89
C GLU A 99 8.01 -4.88 1.80
N VAL A 100 7.64 -5.48 2.93
CA VAL A 100 6.92 -6.77 2.96
C VAL A 100 5.59 -6.64 2.22
N MET A 101 4.85 -5.54 2.41
CA MET A 101 3.57 -5.36 1.74
C MET A 101 3.70 -5.13 0.23
N ARG A 102 4.75 -4.43 -0.24
CA ARG A 102 5.06 -4.33 -1.67
C ARG A 102 5.33 -5.71 -2.26
N GLU A 103 6.09 -6.54 -1.55
CA GLU A 103 6.41 -7.89 -1.98
C GLU A 103 5.15 -8.77 -2.08
N LEU A 104 4.31 -8.76 -1.05
CA LEU A 104 3.05 -9.51 -1.06
C LEU A 104 2.08 -9.02 -2.13
N ASN A 105 1.95 -7.71 -2.32
CA ASN A 105 1.14 -7.15 -3.40
C ASN A 105 1.74 -7.45 -4.78
N ALA A 106 3.07 -7.55 -4.92
CA ALA A 106 3.71 -7.93 -6.18
C ALA A 106 3.35 -9.37 -6.59
N ARG A 107 3.34 -10.33 -5.66
CA ARG A 107 2.90 -11.71 -5.95
C ARG A 107 1.47 -11.73 -6.54
N VAL A 108 0.59 -10.87 -6.04
CA VAL A 108 -0.79 -10.76 -6.54
C VAL A 108 -0.86 -9.99 -7.86
N ASP A 109 -0.32 -8.78 -7.90
CA ASP A 109 -0.50 -7.84 -9.01
C ASP A 109 0.35 -8.21 -10.23
N LEU A 110 1.55 -8.74 -10.02
CA LEU A 110 2.51 -9.05 -11.08
C LEU A 110 2.50 -10.55 -11.40
N ASP A 111 2.65 -11.40 -10.39
CA ASP A 111 2.72 -12.86 -10.58
C ASP A 111 1.34 -13.52 -10.72
N LYS A 112 0.27 -12.75 -10.50
CA LYS A 112 -1.14 -13.17 -10.64
C LYS A 112 -1.51 -14.33 -9.71
N GLU A 113 -0.81 -14.44 -8.59
CA GLU A 113 -1.19 -15.35 -7.52
C GLU A 113 -2.49 -14.91 -6.85
N LYS A 114 -3.19 -15.85 -6.22
CA LYS A 114 -4.39 -15.50 -5.47
C LYS A 114 -4.00 -14.90 -4.11
N PRO A 115 -4.70 -13.86 -3.63
CA PRO A 115 -4.44 -13.28 -2.32
C PRO A 115 -4.49 -14.29 -1.16
N GLU A 116 -5.40 -15.27 -1.24
CA GLU A 116 -5.54 -16.35 -0.25
C GLU A 116 -4.32 -17.27 -0.18
N ASP A 117 -3.73 -17.57 -1.35
CA ASP A 117 -2.55 -18.42 -1.46
C ASP A 117 -1.31 -17.66 -0.97
N VAL A 118 -1.16 -16.39 -1.38
CA VAL A 118 -0.06 -15.50 -0.93
C VAL A 118 -0.08 -15.32 0.59
N ALA A 119 -1.24 -15.04 1.17
CA ALA A 119 -1.35 -14.89 2.62
C ALA A 119 -1.01 -16.19 3.38
N THR A 120 -1.46 -17.34 2.87
CA THR A 120 -1.15 -18.65 3.48
C THR A 120 0.34 -18.95 3.41
N GLN A 121 0.95 -18.76 2.24
CA GLN A 121 2.39 -18.97 2.03
C GLN A 121 3.21 -18.04 2.92
N TYR A 122 2.89 -16.75 3.00
CA TYR A 122 3.58 -15.81 3.87
C TYR A 122 3.52 -16.24 5.34
N LEU A 123 2.35 -16.66 5.82
CA LEU A 123 2.20 -17.13 7.20
C LEU A 123 3.00 -18.43 7.44
N GLN A 124 3.16 -19.30 6.44
CA GLN A 124 4.01 -20.49 6.53
C GLN A 124 5.51 -20.14 6.50
N GLU A 125 5.91 -19.23 5.61
CA GLU A 125 7.29 -18.75 5.44
C GLU A 125 7.82 -18.10 6.73
N GLU A 126 6.98 -17.30 7.39
CA GLU A 126 7.28 -16.65 8.67
C GLU A 126 7.08 -17.58 9.89
N GLY A 127 6.60 -18.81 9.68
CA GLY A 127 6.46 -19.82 10.73
C GLY A 127 5.26 -19.60 11.67
N PHE A 128 4.25 -18.83 11.25
CA PHE A 128 3.02 -18.64 12.00
C PHE A 128 2.06 -19.85 11.88
N ILE A 129 2.08 -20.55 10.74
CA ILE A 129 1.24 -21.74 10.48
C ILE A 129 2.04 -22.84 9.73
N GLU A 130 1.50 -24.07 9.68
CA GLU A 130 2.04 -25.23 8.95
C GLU A 130 1.23 -25.56 7.69
#